data_AF-A0A7X6YE99-F1
#
_entry.id   AF-A0A7X6YE99-F1
#
_cell.length_a   1.000
_cell.length_b   1.000
_cell.length_c   1.000
_cell.angle_alpha   90.00
_cell.angle_beta   90.00
_cell.angle_gamma   90.00
#
_symmetry.space_group_name_H-M   'P 1'
#
loop_
_entity.id
_entity.type
_entity.pdbx_description
1 polymer ?
#
loop_
_entity_poly.entity_id
_entity_poly.type
_entity_poly.pdbx_seq_one_letter_code
_entity_poly.pdbx_strand_id
1 'polypeptide(L)' 'MAKKSVIRVGIVGFGFMGRMHYGNWKKMKGARVVALCDKNQEQFTAPTAGGNISGADTATDYGDAVI' A
#
# COMPACT_ATOMS: atom_id res chain seq x y z
N MET A 1 -19.83 24.10 6.11
CA MET A 1 -18.73 23.49 5.32
C MET A 1 -18.78 21.98 5.52
N ALA A 2 -18.83 21.18 4.45
CA ALA A 2 -18.81 19.72 4.58
C ALA A 2 -17.43 19.26 5.09
N LYS A 3 -17.42 18.39 6.11
CA LYS A 3 -16.19 17.78 6.63
C LYS A 3 -15.52 17.01 5.49
N LYS A 4 -14.28 17.38 5.13
CA LYS A 4 -13.52 16.69 4.08
C LYS A 4 -13.33 15.24 4.50
N SER A 5 -14.07 14.32 3.88
CA SER A 5 -13.98 12.90 4.17
C SER A 5 -12.68 12.34 3.59
N VAL A 6 -11.99 11.48 4.34
CA VAL A 6 -10.79 10.78 3.89
C VAL A 6 -11.22 9.49 3.21
N ILE A 7 -10.75 9.26 1.99
CA ILE A 7 -10.94 7.98 1.28
C ILE A 7 -10.12 6.91 1.98
N ARG A 8 -10.78 5.85 2.45
CA ARG A 8 -10.13 4.70 3.10
C ARG A 8 -9.89 3.63 2.04
N VAL A 9 -8.62 3.27 1.83
CA VAL A 9 -8.20 2.36 0.77
C VAL A 9 -7.75 1.03 1.36
N GLY A 10 -8.29 -0.06 0.84
CA GLY A 10 -7.75 -1.41 1.04
C GLY A 10 -7.00 -1.87 -0.21
N ILE A 11 -5.88 -2.56 -0.05
CA ILE A 11 -5.11 -3.15 -1.15
C ILE A 11 -5.10 -4.67 -1.00
N VAL A 12 -5.50 -5.39 -2.05
CA VAL A 12 -5.45 -6.85 -2.11
C VAL A 12 -4.44 -7.27 -3.16
N GLY A 13 -3.48 -8.11 -2.76
CA GLY A 13 -2.27 -8.42 -3.51
C GLY A 13 -1.18 -7.38 -3.25
N PHE A 14 -0.19 -7.73 -2.44
CA PHE A 14 0.88 -6.86 -1.96
C PHE A 14 2.28 -7.19 -2.53
N GLY A 15 2.30 -7.79 -3.73
CA GLY A 15 3.50 -7.88 -4.57
C GLY A 15 3.87 -6.54 -5.25
N PHE A 16 4.58 -6.62 -6.38
CA PHE A 16 5.11 -5.45 -7.10
C PHE A 16 4.07 -4.33 -7.35
N MET A 17 2.94 -4.66 -7.98
CA MET A 17 1.91 -3.65 -8.29
C MET A 17 1.15 -3.17 -7.06
N GLY A 18 0.93 -4.04 -6.07
CA GLY A 18 0.33 -3.65 -4.80
C GLY A 18 1.13 -2.56 -4.10
N ARG A 19 2.46 -2.71 -4.10
CA ARG A 19 3.41 -1.74 -3.55
C ARG A 19 3.54 -0.46 -4.37
N MET A 20 3.47 -0.55 -5.70
CA MET A 20 3.38 0.62 -6.57
C MET A 20 2.14 1.46 -6.22
N HIS A 21 0.99 0.81 -6.10
CA HIS A 21 -0.24 1.47 -5.69
C HIS A 21 -0.15 2.00 -4.25
N TYR A 22 0.44 1.25 -3.32
CA TYR A 22 0.66 1.68 -1.95
C TYR A 22 1.45 3.00 -1.88
N GLY A 23 2.58 3.07 -2.56
CA GLY A 23 3.41 4.28 -2.63
C GLY A 23 2.66 5.48 -3.23
N ASN A 24 1.84 5.25 -4.26
CA ASN A 24 1.02 6.29 -4.87
C ASN A 24 -0.13 6.75 -3.96
N TRP A 25 -0.81 5.82 -3.28
CA TRP A 25 -1.88 6.13 -2.34
C TRP A 25 -1.37 6.92 -1.14
N LYS A 26 -0.18 6.61 -0.61
CA LYS A 26 0.45 7.40 0.47
C LYS A 26 0.71 8.85 0.07
N LYS A 27 1.01 9.12 -1.20
CA LYS A 27 1.25 10.47 -1.73
C LYS A 27 -0.05 11.23 -2.03
N MET A 28 -1.18 10.55 -2.11
CA MET A 28 -2.46 11.15 -2.50
C MET A 28 -3.10 11.90 -1.32
N LYS A 29 -3.28 13.21 -1.47
CA LYS A 29 -3.97 14.02 -0.46
C LYS A 29 -5.44 13.61 -0.35
N GLY A 30 -5.91 13.39 0.87
CA GLY A 30 -7.31 13.02 1.13
C GLY A 30 -7.62 11.53 1.00
N ALA A 31 -6.60 10.68 0.80
CA ALA A 31 -6.71 9.24 0.88
C ALA A 31 -5.79 8.67 1.97
N ARG A 32 -6.15 7.51 2.50
CA ARG A 32 -5.32 6.76 3.45
C ARG A 32 -5.51 5.26 3.20
N VAL A 33 -4.39 4.54 3.08
CA VAL A 33 -4.40 3.08 3.09
C VAL A 33 -4.65 2.61 4.52
N VAL A 34 -5.66 1.78 4.73
CA VAL A 34 -6.08 1.29 6.05
C VAL A 34 -6.04 -0.23 6.18
N ALA A 35 -5.89 -0.94 5.06
CA ALA A 35 -5.78 -2.39 5.04
C ALA A 35 -4.90 -2.84 3.88
N LEU A 36 -4.07 -3.84 4.12
CA LEU A 36 -3.35 -4.60 3.11
C LEU A 36 -3.73 -6.06 3.29
N CYS A 37 -3.78 -6.82 2.19
CA CYS A 37 -4.09 -8.23 2.22
C CYS A 37 -3.29 -8.94 1.13
N ASP A 38 -2.62 -10.02 1.50
CA ASP A 38 -1.99 -10.94 0.56
C ASP A 38 -2.11 -12.37 1.11
N LYS A 39 -2.10 -13.36 0.22
CA LYS A 39 -2.08 -14.76 0.62
C LYS A 39 -0.72 -15.20 1.15
N ASN A 40 0.36 -14.55 0.71
CA ASN A 40 1.72 -14.85 1.14
C ASN A 40 2.15 -13.81 2.18
N GLN A 41 2.27 -14.24 3.44
CA GLN A 41 2.71 -13.39 4.56
C GLN A 41 4.09 -12.76 4.32
N GLU A 42 4.96 -13.40 3.52
CA GLU A 42 6.29 -12.87 3.19
C GLU A 42 6.23 -11.56 2.41
N GLN A 43 5.11 -11.26 1.74
CA GLN A 43 4.91 -9.96 1.10
C GLN A 43 4.90 -8.80 2.10
N PHE A 44 4.70 -9.08 3.40
CA PHE A 44 4.71 -8.06 4.46
C PHE A 44 6.04 -7.97 5.23
N THR A 45 6.95 -8.93 5.05
CA THR A 45 8.17 -9.01 5.87
C THR A 45 9.44 -8.93 5.03
N ALA A 46 9.38 -9.31 3.75
CA ALA A 46 10.51 -9.26 2.84
C ALA A 46 10.42 -8.05 1.89
N PRO A 47 11.55 -7.44 1.48
CA PRO A 47 11.55 -6.53 0.35
C PRO A 47 11.13 -7.28 -0.92
N THR A 48 10.24 -6.69 -1.73
CA THR A 48 9.76 -7.33 -2.96
C THR A 48 10.91 -7.53 -3.94
N ALA A 49 11.06 -8.76 -4.40
CA ALA A 49 11.84 -9.11 -5.57
C ALA A 49 10.92 -9.13 -6.81
N GLY A 50 11.23 -8.30 -7.81
CA GLY A 50 10.56 -8.33 -9.12
C GLY A 50 9.89 -7.02 -9.53
N GLY A 51 9.44 -7.00 -10.79
CA GLY A 51 8.90 -5.80 -11.46
C GLY A 51 9.74 -5.39 -12.66
N ASN A 52 9.10 -4.78 -13.66
CA ASN A 52 9.74 -4.32 -14.90
C ASN A 52 9.86 -2.79 -14.98
N ILE A 53 9.39 -2.05 -13.98
CA ILE A 53 9.44 -0.59 -13.90
C ILE A 53 9.85 -0.14 -12.50
N SER A 54 10.39 1.07 -12.38
CA SER A 54 10.76 1.65 -11.08
C SER A 54 9.56 2.28 -10.36
N GLY A 55 9.69 2.49 -9.04
CA GLY A 55 8.73 3.27 -8.25
C GLY A 55 7.88 2.48 -7.26
N ALA A 56 7.98 1.14 -7.23
CA ALA A 56 7.33 0.33 -6.21
C ALA A 56 7.86 0.66 -4.81
N ASP A 57 6.95 0.75 -3.84
CA ASP A 57 7.30 0.99 -2.45
C ASP A 57 7.93 -0.27 -1.82
N THR A 58 9.16 -0.16 -1.33
CA THR A 58 9.90 -1.28 -0.74
C THR A 58 9.89 -1.29 0.77
N ALA A 59 9.25 -0.29 1.41
CA ALA A 59 9.18 -0.21 2.86
C ALA A 59 8.28 -1.32 3.42
N THR A 60 8.68 -1.83 4.58
CA THR A 60 7.90 -2.77 5.40
C THR A 60 7.23 -2.09 6.60
N ASP A 61 7.28 -0.75 6.64
CA ASP A 61 6.54 0.07 7.59
C ASP A 61 5.19 0.45 6.97
N TYR A 62 4.13 -0.23 7.39
CA TYR A 62 2.77 -0.08 6.87
C TYR A 62 1.94 0.99 7.59
N GLY A 63 2.53 1.70 8.56
CA GLY A 63 1.82 2.66 9.39
C GLY A 63 0.63 2.02 10.11
N ASP A 64 -0.53 2.66 10.05
CA ASP A 64 -1.75 2.19 10.73
C ASP A 64 -2.53 1.09 9.96
N ALA A 65 -2.01 0.61 8.83
CA ALA A 65 -2.74 -0.36 8.02
C ALA A 65 -2.77 -1.73 8.71
N VAL A 66 -3.96 -2.33 8.75
CA VAL A 66 -4.11 -3.74 9.16
C VAL A 66 -3.60 -4.64 8.03
N ILE A 67 -2.78 -5.64 8.36
CA ILE A 67 -2.21 -6.62 7.43
C ILE A 67 -2.73 -8.03 7.71
#